data_AF-A0A705SM09-F1
#
_entry.id   AF-A0A705SM09-F1
#
_cell.length_a   1.000
_cell.length_b   1.000
_cell.length_c   1.000
_cell.angle_alpha   90.00
_cell.angle_beta   90.00
_cell.angle_gamma   90.00
#
_symmetry.space_group_name_H-M   'P 1'
#
loop_
_entity.id
_entity.type
_entity.pdbx_description
1 polymer ?
#
loop_
_entity_poly.entity_id
_entity_poly.type
_entity_poly.pdbx_seq_one_letter_code
_entity_poly.pdbx_strand_id
1 'polypeptide(L)'
;MTDYLLLFVGTVLVNNFVLVKFLGLCPFMGVSKKLETAMGMGLATTFVMTLASICAWLIDTWILIPLDLIYLRTLAFILVIAVVVQFTEMVVRKT
;
A
#
# COMPACT_ATOMS: atom_id res chain seq x y z
N MET A 1 -26.14 16.99 9.05
CA MET A 1 -26.10 15.52 9.32
C MET A 1 -26.01 14.71 8.02
N THR A 2 -26.69 15.13 6.96
CA THR A 2 -26.54 14.60 5.59
C THR A 2 -25.12 14.71 5.04
N ASP A 3 -24.38 15.79 5.37
CA ASP A 3 -23.01 16.00 4.89
C ASP A 3 -22.00 14.96 5.38
N TYR A 4 -22.15 14.48 6.62
CA TYR A 4 -21.29 13.42 7.15
C TYR A 4 -21.55 12.07 6.48
N LEU A 5 -22.82 11.77 6.15
CA LEU A 5 -23.18 10.58 5.38
C LEU A 5 -22.67 10.67 3.93
N LEU A 6 -22.74 11.85 3.31
CA LEU A 6 -22.17 12.09 1.98
C LEU A 6 -20.64 11.99 1.97
N LEU A 7 -19.95 12.49 3.00
CA LEU A 7 -18.51 12.29 3.18
C LEU A 7 -18.18 10.80 3.38
N PHE A 8 -18.95 10.10 4.20
CA PHE A 8 -18.73 8.69 4.48
C PHE A 8 -18.90 7.84 3.21
N VAL A 9 -19.99 8.03 2.47
CA VAL A 9 -20.26 7.34 1.20
C VAL A 9 -19.25 7.76 0.12
N GLY A 10 -18.89 9.04 0.03
CA GLY A 10 -17.90 9.55 -0.91
C GLY A 10 -16.50 8.96 -0.67
N THR A 11 -16.09 8.81 0.58
CA THR A 11 -14.77 8.26 0.93
C THR A 11 -14.72 6.74 0.75
N VAL A 12 -15.81 6.02 1.11
CA VAL A 12 -15.86 4.56 1.08
C VAL A 12 -16.19 3.97 -0.30
N LEU A 13 -16.95 4.68 -1.16
CA LEU A 13 -17.27 4.19 -2.50
C LEU A 13 -16.53 4.96 -3.62
N VAL A 14 -16.56 6.30 -3.59
CA VAL A 14 -16.12 7.11 -4.75
C VAL A 14 -14.61 7.33 -4.76
N ASN A 15 -14.00 7.50 -3.58
CA ASN A 15 -12.55 7.67 -3.43
C ASN A 15 -11.83 6.41 -2.95
N ASN A 16 -12.53 5.28 -2.87
CA ASN A 16 -11.94 4.06 -2.37
C ASN A 16 -10.91 3.51 -3.36
N PHE A 17 -9.67 3.54 -2.90
CA PHE A 17 -8.50 3.15 -3.67
C PHE A 17 -8.60 1.72 -4.21
N VAL A 18 -9.30 0.83 -3.50
CA VAL A 18 -9.49 -0.59 -3.86
C VAL A 18 -10.51 -0.76 -5.00
N LEU A 19 -11.62 -0.01 -4.97
CA LEU A 19 -12.69 -0.14 -5.99
C LEU A 19 -12.39 0.62 -7.28
N VAL A 20 -11.70 1.77 -7.22
CA VAL A 20 -11.57 2.67 -8.37
C VAL A 20 -10.25 2.52 -9.10
N LYS A 21 -9.16 2.18 -8.41
CA LYS A 21 -7.83 2.14 -9.04
C LYS A 21 -7.31 0.74 -9.36
N PHE A 22 -8.01 -0.33 -8.96
CA PHE A 22 -7.60 -1.74 -9.19
C PHE A 22 -6.14 -2.05 -8.78
N LEU A 23 -5.55 -1.29 -7.85
CA LEU A 23 -4.22 -1.58 -7.30
C LEU A 23 -4.34 -2.69 -6.25
N GLY A 24 -3.44 -3.68 -6.31
CA GLY A 24 -3.45 -4.82 -5.37
C GLY A 24 -4.27 -6.03 -5.86
N LEU A 25 -4.48 -6.18 -7.17
CA LEU A 25 -5.07 -7.42 -7.73
C LEU A 25 -4.16 -8.64 -7.58
N CYS A 26 -2.84 -8.42 -7.46
CA CYS A 26 -1.84 -9.47 -7.31
C CYS A 26 -2.12 -10.41 -6.11
N PRO A 27 -2.36 -9.89 -4.89
CA PRO A 27 -2.79 -10.73 -3.77
C PRO A 27 -4.22 -11.28 -3.97
N PHE A 28 -5.14 -10.47 -4.51
CA PHE A 28 -6.54 -10.88 -4.69
C PHE A 28 -6.69 -12.16 -5.53
N MET A 29 -5.99 -12.23 -6.68
CA MET A 29 -6.01 -13.41 -7.55
C MET A 29 -5.39 -14.66 -6.89
N GLY A 30 -4.43 -14.50 -5.97
CA GLY A 30 -3.71 -15.59 -5.32
C GLY A 30 -4.47 -16.27 -4.18
N VAL A 31 -5.32 -15.55 -3.43
CA VAL A 31 -5.99 -16.06 -2.21
C VAL A 31 -7.50 -16.10 -2.24
N SER A 32 -8.15 -15.81 -3.37
CA SER A 32 -9.61 -15.80 -3.51
C SER A 32 -10.33 -17.11 -3.13
N LYS A 33 -9.62 -18.25 -3.06
CA LYS A 33 -10.25 -19.56 -2.81
C LYS A 33 -10.54 -19.87 -1.34
N LYS A 34 -9.84 -19.25 -0.37
CA LYS A 34 -10.02 -19.54 1.06
C LYS A 34 -9.99 -18.26 1.89
N LEU A 35 -11.01 -18.09 2.74
CA LEU A 35 -11.12 -16.92 3.63
C LEU A 35 -9.95 -16.81 4.61
N GLU A 36 -9.50 -17.93 5.18
CA GLU A 36 -8.35 -17.94 6.10
C GLU A 36 -7.07 -17.39 5.45
N THR A 37 -6.78 -17.80 4.20
CA THR A 37 -5.60 -17.29 3.47
C THR A 37 -5.78 -15.85 3.01
N ALA A 38 -7.02 -15.44 2.70
CA ALA A 38 -7.33 -14.06 2.32
C ALA A 38 -7.13 -13.09 3.50
N MET A 39 -7.54 -13.48 4.71
CA MET A 39 -7.32 -12.67 5.91
C MET A 39 -5.83 -12.50 6.23
N GLY A 40 -5.04 -13.57 6.18
CA GLY A 40 -3.59 -13.50 6.40
C GLY A 40 -2.88 -12.60 5.38
N MET A 41 -3.24 -12.72 4.11
CA MET A 41 -2.65 -11.89 3.05
C MET A 41 -3.12 -10.43 3.10
N GLY A 42 -4.35 -10.17 3.55
CA GLY A 42 -4.86 -8.81 3.79
C GLY A 42 -4.14 -8.09 4.94
N LEU A 43 -3.87 -8.80 6.04
CA LEU A 43 -3.06 -8.27 7.14
C LEU A 43 -1.62 -7.99 6.70
N ALA A 44 -1.01 -8.90 5.93
CA ALA A 44 0.34 -8.69 5.43
C ALA A 44 0.44 -7.47 4.51
N THR A 45 -0.52 -7.28 3.59
CA THR A 45 -0.51 -6.17 2.63
C THR A 45 -0.83 -4.81 3.27
N THR A 46 -1.71 -4.76 4.26
CA THR A 46 -1.97 -3.53 5.05
C THR A 46 -0.75 -3.11 5.87
N PHE A 47 -0.03 -4.07 6.45
CA PHE A 47 1.24 -3.81 7.12
C PHE A 47 2.32 -3.29 6.15
N VAL A 48 2.47 -3.91 4.99
CA VAL A 48 3.41 -3.45 3.95
C VAL A 48 3.07 -2.04 3.47
N MET A 49 1.79 -1.76 3.17
CA MET A 49 1.37 -0.44 2.68
C MET A 49 1.63 0.66 3.70
N THR A 50 1.35 0.41 4.98
CA THR A 50 1.58 1.41 6.03
C THR A 50 3.08 1.70 6.20
N LEU A 51 3.91 0.65 6.26
CA LEU A 51 5.35 0.81 6.44
C LEU A 51 6.02 1.43 5.20
N ALA A 52 5.66 0.98 4.00
CA ALA A 52 6.18 1.53 2.75
C ALA A 52 5.80 3.00 2.56
N SER A 53 4.59 3.41 2.96
CA SER A 53 4.14 4.81 2.87
C SER A 53 4.95 5.72 3.80
N ILE A 54 5.25 5.27 5.02
CA ILE A 54 6.09 6.01 5.98
C ILE A 54 7.52 6.14 5.43
N CYS A 55 8.10 5.04 4.95
CA CYS A 55 9.45 5.05 4.37
C CYS A 55 9.55 5.93 3.12
N ALA A 56 8.56 5.85 2.22
CA ALA A 56 8.50 6.68 1.02
C ALA A 56 8.41 8.17 1.36
N TRP A 57 7.60 8.54 2.36
CA TRP A 57 7.52 9.94 2.82
C TRP A 57 8.84 10.44 3.40
N LEU A 58 9.54 9.59 4.17
CA LEU A 58 10.83 9.92 4.74
C LEU A 58 11.88 10.17 3.63
N ILE A 59 11.92 9.29 2.63
CA ILE A 59 12.88 9.39 1.51
C ILE A 59 12.56 10.59 0.61
N ASP A 60 11.28 10.85 0.34
CA ASP A 60 10.85 12.03 -0.42
C ASP A 60 11.30 13.32 0.27
N THR A 61 11.00 13.43 1.57
CA THR A 61 11.22 14.66 2.34
C THR A 61 12.70 14.91 2.66
N TRP A 62 13.45 13.87 3.04
CA TRP A 62 14.83 14.00 3.50
C TRP A 62 15.89 13.79 2.44
N ILE A 63 15.60 13.08 1.35
CA ILE A 63 16.60 12.77 0.31
C ILE A 63 16.26 13.50 -0.98
N LEU A 64 15.00 13.46 -1.40
CA LEU A 64 14.62 13.89 -2.73
C LEU A 64 14.47 15.41 -2.87
N ILE A 65 13.88 16.06 -1.87
CA ILE A 65 13.74 17.52 -1.81
C ILE A 65 15.10 18.24 -1.69
N PRO A 66 16.03 17.85 -0.78
CA PRO A 66 17.28 18.59 -0.64
C PRO A 66 18.28 18.36 -1.78
N LEU A 67 18.16 17.27 -2.54
CA LEU A 67 19.01 16.99 -3.70
C LEU A 67 18.38 17.44 -5.03
N ASP A 68 17.19 18.07 -5.02
CA ASP A 68 16.42 18.46 -6.21
C ASP A 68 16.15 17.29 -7.20
N LEU A 69 16.14 16.07 -6.69
CA LEU A 69 16.13 14.83 -7.48
C LEU A 69 14.70 14.33 -7.78
N ILE A 70 13.78 15.24 -8.08
CA ILE A 70 12.35 14.97 -8.30
C ILE A 70 12.13 13.93 -9.41
N TYR A 71 12.99 13.89 -10.43
CA TYR A 71 12.90 12.91 -11.53
C TYR A 71 13.10 11.46 -11.07
N LEU A 72 13.84 11.21 -9.99
CA LEU A 72 14.09 9.86 -9.46
C LEU A 72 13.01 9.37 -8.47
N ARG A 73 12.00 10.19 -8.18
CA ARG A 73 10.94 9.90 -7.19
C ARG A 73 10.28 8.54 -7.41
N THR A 74 9.84 8.28 -8.64
CA THR A 74 9.15 7.05 -8.99
C THR A 74 10.04 5.83 -8.80
N LEU A 75 11.32 5.92 -9.20
CA LEU A 75 12.28 4.83 -9.04
C LEU A 75 12.57 4.56 -7.56
N ALA A 76 12.78 5.62 -6.77
CA ALA A 76 13.01 5.49 -5.34
C ALA A 76 11.81 4.84 -4.63
N PHE A 77 10.59 5.23 -4.96
CA PHE A 77 9.38 4.63 -4.38
C PHE A 77 9.23 3.15 -4.73
N ILE A 78 9.48 2.77 -5.99
CA ILE A 78 9.46 1.35 -6.40
C ILE A 78 10.50 0.54 -5.61
N LEU A 79 11.72 1.07 -5.45
CA LEU A 79 12.81 0.42 -4.72
C LEU A 79 12.45 0.19 -3.24
N VAL A 80 11.89 1.22 -2.59
CA VAL A 80 11.47 1.16 -1.19
C VAL A 80 10.36 0.13 -1.00
N ILE A 81 9.33 0.17 -1.86
CA ILE A 81 8.23 -0.79 -1.80
C ILE A 81 8.76 -2.22 -2.02
N ALA A 82 9.66 -2.43 -2.98
CA ALA A 82 10.24 -3.74 -3.26
C ALA A 82 11.00 -4.31 -2.04
N VAL A 83 11.83 -3.49 -1.38
CA VAL A 83 12.57 -3.91 -0.18
C VAL A 83 11.63 -4.26 0.97
N VAL A 84 10.58 -3.46 1.20
CA VAL A 84 9.61 -3.71 2.27
C VAL A 84 8.80 -4.98 2.00
N VAL A 85 8.33 -5.19 0.77
CA VAL A 85 7.60 -6.40 0.38
C VAL A 85 8.47 -7.64 0.56
N GLN A 86 9.73 -7.59 0.11
CA GLN A 86 10.67 -8.70 0.22
C GLN A 86 10.94 -9.05 1.69
N PHE A 87 11.10 -8.04 2.54
CA PHE A 87 11.25 -8.22 3.97
C PHE A 87 10.01 -8.88 4.58
N THR A 88 8.81 -8.41 4.23
CA THR A 88 7.56 -9.00 4.73
C THR A 88 7.36 -10.43 4.23
N GLU A 89 7.69 -10.76 2.97
CA GLU A 89 7.58 -12.14 2.47
C GLU A 89 8.49 -13.08 3.26
N MET A 90 9.72 -12.66 3.57
CA MET A 90 10.63 -13.44 4.41
C MET A 90 10.09 -13.65 5.83
N VAL A 91 9.43 -12.65 6.41
CA VAL A 91 8.81 -12.76 7.75
C VAL A 91 7.59 -13.71 7.71
N VAL A 92 6.75 -13.59 6.69
CA VAL A 92 5.54 -14.41 6.53
C VAL A 92 5.89 -15.87 6.21
N ARG A 93 6.89 -16.17 5.37
CA ARG A 93 7.32 -17.55 5.10
C ARG A 93 7.92 -18.27 6.31
N LYS A 94 8.37 -17.51 7.31
CA LYS A 94 9.03 -18.06 8.51
C LYS A 94 8.05 -18.33 9.66
N THR A 95 6.80 -17.92 9.52
CA THR A 95 5.70 -18.11 10.47
C THR A 95 4.68 -19.07 9.86
#